data_AF-A0A9D5MBF7-F1
#
_entry.id   AF-A0A9D5MBF7-F1
#
_cell.length_a   1.000
_cell.length_b   1.000
_cell.length_c   1.000
_cell.angle_alpha   90.00
_cell.angle_beta   90.00
_cell.angle_gamma   90.00
#
_symmetry.space_group_name_H-M   'P 1'
#
loop_
_entity.id
_entity.type
_entity.pdbx_description
1 polymer ?
#
loop_
_entity_poly.entity_id
_entity_poly.type
_entity_poly.pdbx_seq_one_letter_code
_entity_poly.pdbx_strand_id
1 'polypeptide(L)'
;EIADYARRLRRSMRLEQKPFFPIVEFLEMTLQSAYPDMSLDIVPVDKMPFKEGETLPGQNTIRIREDVYYAACNGDGRARFTMAHEIGHFMLHTPDAIVLCRMEAGQKLKPYEDPEWQANTFASELLMPSYLIAGMTKRDVMLEFGVSEKAALVALKKCAKA
;
A
#
# COMPACT_ATOMS: atom_id res chain seq x y z
N GLU A 1 -14.77 2.32 -4.24
CA GLU A 1 -14.36 2.84 -2.91
C GLU A 1 -12.86 2.71 -2.64
N ILE A 2 -12.30 1.53 -2.32
CA ILE A 2 -10.84 1.40 -2.03
C ILE A 2 -9.96 1.71 -3.24
N ALA A 3 -10.33 1.22 -4.43
CA ALA A 3 -9.61 1.53 -5.68
C ALA A 3 -9.60 3.04 -5.98
N ASP A 4 -10.73 3.71 -5.77
CA ASP A 4 -10.83 5.18 -5.94
C ASP A 4 -9.99 5.93 -4.91
N TYR A 5 -9.92 5.42 -3.69
CA TYR A 5 -9.05 5.98 -2.65
C TYR A 5 -7.57 5.87 -3.02
N ALA A 6 -7.11 4.67 -3.43
CA ALA A 6 -5.74 4.48 -3.94
C ALA A 6 -5.46 5.37 -5.17
N ARG A 7 -6.44 5.51 -6.08
CA ARG A 7 -6.32 6.39 -7.25
C ARG A 7 -6.19 7.87 -6.87
N ARG A 8 -6.98 8.36 -5.91
CA ARG A 8 -6.88 9.74 -5.40
C ARG A 8 -5.53 9.99 -4.74
N LEU A 9 -5.01 9.02 -3.98
CA LEU A 9 -3.68 9.07 -3.40
C LEU A 9 -2.60 9.19 -4.49
N ARG A 10 -2.65 8.33 -5.51
CA ARG A 10 -1.72 8.44 -6.66
C ARG A 10 -1.84 9.80 -7.34
N ARG A 11 -3.05 10.34 -7.50
CA ARG A 11 -3.29 11.65 -8.12
C ARG A 11 -2.69 12.80 -7.30
N SER A 12 -2.82 12.80 -5.97
CA SER A 12 -2.23 13.87 -5.14
C SER A 12 -0.70 13.92 -5.27
N MET A 13 -0.08 12.78 -5.56
CA MET A 13 1.36 12.64 -5.85
C MET A 13 1.72 12.80 -7.33
N ARG A 14 0.77 13.09 -8.23
CA ARG A 14 0.95 13.15 -9.69
C ARG A 14 1.45 11.83 -10.33
N LEU A 15 1.12 10.70 -9.70
CA LEU A 15 1.47 9.33 -10.12
C LEU A 15 0.28 8.55 -10.71
N GLU A 16 -0.89 9.18 -10.87
CA GLU A 16 -2.11 8.50 -11.36
C GLU A 16 -1.86 7.70 -12.66
N GLN A 17 -1.11 8.25 -13.62
CA GLN A 17 -0.84 7.58 -14.90
C GLN A 17 0.55 6.93 -15.00
N LYS A 18 1.24 6.77 -13.88
CA LYS A 18 2.59 6.16 -13.84
C LYS A 18 2.48 4.69 -13.46
N PRO A 19 3.20 3.75 -14.08
CA PRO A 19 3.18 2.35 -13.64
C PRO A 19 3.75 2.19 -12.23
N PHE A 20 4.99 2.64 -12.02
CA PHE A 20 5.69 2.47 -10.76
C PHE A 20 5.17 3.43 -9.67
N PHE A 21 5.12 2.94 -8.42
CA PHE A 21 4.86 3.72 -7.22
C PHE A 21 6.06 3.63 -6.26
N PRO A 22 6.68 4.76 -5.85
CA PRO A 22 7.85 4.76 -4.98
C PRO A 22 7.44 4.54 -3.52
N ILE A 23 7.12 3.29 -3.15
CA ILE A 23 6.49 2.97 -1.87
C ILE A 23 7.36 3.33 -0.64
N VAL A 24 8.68 3.17 -0.75
CA VAL A 24 9.63 3.50 0.33
C VAL A 24 9.67 5.01 0.54
N GLU A 25 9.92 5.78 -0.52
CA GLU A 25 9.92 7.25 -0.48
C GLU A 25 8.58 7.82 -0.01
N PHE A 26 7.47 7.22 -0.45
CA PHE A 26 6.14 7.59 0.01
C PHE A 26 6.02 7.43 1.53
N LEU A 27 6.42 6.28 2.07
CA LEU A 27 6.35 6.01 3.51
C LEU A 27 7.25 6.95 4.31
N GLU A 28 8.49 7.14 3.88
CA GLU A 28 9.51 7.88 4.63
C GLU A 28 9.37 9.40 4.54
N MET A 29 8.87 9.91 3.42
CA MET A 29 8.83 11.35 3.19
C MET A 29 7.41 11.87 3.16
N THR A 30 6.56 11.30 2.29
CA THR A 30 5.23 11.86 2.05
C THR A 30 4.30 11.60 3.22
N LEU A 31 4.28 10.36 3.73
CA LEU A 31 3.38 9.99 4.83
C LEU A 31 3.84 10.62 6.15
N GLN A 32 5.15 10.62 6.43
CA GLN A 32 5.75 11.32 7.56
C GLN A 32 5.48 12.83 7.55
N SER A 33 5.60 13.48 6.39
CA SER A 33 5.27 14.92 6.28
C SER A 33 3.78 15.21 6.48
N ALA A 34 2.91 14.28 6.10
CA ALA A 34 1.46 14.45 6.23
C ALA A 34 0.93 14.11 7.63
N TYR A 35 1.59 13.20 8.33
CA TYR A 35 1.27 12.75 9.68
C TYR A 35 2.52 12.87 10.55
N PRO A 36 2.86 14.07 11.04
CA PRO A 36 4.08 14.30 11.81
C PRO A 36 4.17 13.48 13.10
N ASP A 37 3.04 13.05 13.65
CA ASP A 37 2.96 12.21 14.84
C ASP A 37 3.08 10.71 14.52
N MET A 38 3.25 10.33 13.24
CA MET A 38 3.39 8.93 12.85
C MET A 38 4.82 8.45 13.06
N SER A 39 4.98 7.30 13.72
CA SER A 39 6.30 6.67 13.84
C SER A 39 6.50 5.57 12.80
N LEU A 40 7.70 5.51 12.22
CA LEU A 40 8.15 4.38 11.40
C LEU A 40 9.29 3.68 12.12
N ASP A 41 9.06 2.45 12.56
CA ASP A 41 10.10 1.63 13.20
C ASP A 41 10.61 0.58 12.21
N ILE A 42 11.92 0.57 11.96
CA ILE A 42 12.58 -0.53 11.27
C ILE A 42 13.08 -1.51 12.33
N VAL A 43 12.48 -2.70 12.38
CA VAL A 43 12.62 -3.64 13.50
C VAL A 43 13.53 -4.81 13.12
N PRO A 44 14.55 -5.16 13.92
CA PRO A 44 15.41 -6.30 13.65
C PRO A 44 14.66 -7.64 13.53
N VAL A 45 15.17 -8.57 12.72
CA VAL A 45 14.49 -9.85 12.45
C VAL A 45 14.23 -10.65 13.73
N ASP A 46 15.18 -10.65 14.67
CA ASP A 46 15.06 -11.36 15.96
C ASP A 46 14.00 -10.77 16.89
N LYS A 47 13.66 -9.48 16.72
CA LYS A 47 12.61 -8.79 17.48
C LYS A 47 11.23 -8.92 16.86
N MET A 48 11.13 -9.36 15.60
CA MET A 48 9.86 -9.54 14.89
C MET A 48 9.83 -10.87 14.10
N PRO A 49 9.98 -12.02 14.76
CA PRO A 49 10.17 -13.30 14.07
C PRO A 49 8.91 -13.83 13.36
N PHE A 50 7.72 -13.38 13.77
CA PHE A 50 6.44 -13.93 13.30
C PHE A 50 5.73 -13.06 12.27
N LYS A 51 6.17 -11.82 12.07
CA LYS A 51 5.52 -10.85 11.18
C LYS A 51 6.57 -10.17 10.30
N GLU A 52 6.14 -9.74 9.12
CA GLU A 52 6.98 -9.00 8.16
C GLU A 52 6.77 -7.48 8.26
N GLY A 53 5.58 -7.08 8.73
CA GLY A 53 5.21 -5.73 9.10
C GLY A 53 4.03 -5.77 10.07
N GLU A 54 3.79 -4.67 10.77
CA GLU A 54 2.54 -4.44 11.50
C GLU A 54 2.29 -2.93 11.66
N THR A 55 1.04 -2.52 11.46
CA THR A 55 0.56 -1.21 11.87
C THR A 55 -0.11 -1.30 13.24
N LEU A 56 0.22 -0.36 14.13
CA LEU A 56 -0.33 -0.21 15.47
C LEU A 56 -1.19 1.08 15.51
N PRO A 57 -2.49 1.02 15.17
CA PRO A 57 -3.32 2.22 15.00
C PRO A 57 -3.40 3.09 16.26
N GLY A 58 -3.45 2.46 17.44
CA GLY A 58 -3.49 3.18 18.72
C GLY A 58 -2.17 3.86 19.10
N GLN A 59 -1.08 3.59 18.37
CA GLN A 59 0.24 4.19 18.57
C GLN A 59 0.66 5.05 17.37
N ASN A 60 -0.20 5.19 16.36
CA ASN A 60 0.13 5.86 15.09
C ASN A 60 1.48 5.37 14.51
N THR A 61 1.76 4.07 14.63
CA THR A 61 3.10 3.51 14.34
C THR A 61 2.99 2.43 13.27
N ILE A 62 3.85 2.50 12.25
CA ILE A 62 4.09 1.40 11.30
C ILE A 62 5.43 0.78 11.65
N ARG A 63 5.46 -0.53 11.84
CA ARG A 63 6.69 -1.31 12.04
C ARG A 63 6.94 -2.19 10.84
N ILE A 64 8.14 -2.11 10.27
CA ILE A 64 8.57 -2.96 9.16
C ILE A 64 9.80 -3.74 9.59
N ARG A 65 9.82 -5.04 9.36
CA ARG A 65 10.99 -5.86 9.67
C ARG A 65 12.16 -5.46 8.77
N GLU A 66 13.37 -5.41 9.32
CA GLU A 66 14.53 -4.82 8.64
C GLU A 66 14.85 -5.46 7.28
N ASP A 67 14.77 -6.79 7.18
CA ASP A 67 15.01 -7.55 5.95
C ASP A 67 13.99 -7.20 4.85
N VAL A 68 12.73 -7.00 5.25
CA VAL A 68 11.65 -6.57 4.37
C VAL A 68 11.88 -5.14 3.90
N TYR A 69 12.22 -4.22 4.83
CA TYR A 69 12.52 -2.84 4.48
C TYR A 69 13.68 -2.74 3.47
N TYR A 70 14.80 -3.40 3.73
CA TYR A 70 15.95 -3.39 2.81
C TYR A 70 15.63 -4.09 1.47
N ALA A 71 14.85 -5.17 1.49
CA ALA A 71 14.40 -5.81 0.25
C ALA A 71 13.53 -4.86 -0.59
N ALA A 72 12.62 -4.10 0.03
CA ALA A 72 11.79 -3.12 -0.66
C ALA A 72 12.61 -1.95 -1.23
N CYS A 73 13.64 -1.49 -0.50
CA CYS A 73 14.61 -0.50 -0.99
C CYS A 73 15.36 -1.00 -2.24
N ASN A 74 15.63 -2.31 -2.30
CA ASN A 74 16.24 -2.97 -3.46
C ASN A 74 15.23 -3.35 -4.56
N GLY A 75 13.98 -2.92 -4.44
CA GLY A 75 12.94 -3.15 -5.45
C GLY A 75 12.26 -4.50 -5.39
N ASP A 76 12.42 -5.28 -4.31
CA ASP A 76 11.72 -6.57 -4.16
C ASP A 76 10.21 -6.37 -4.15
N GLY A 77 9.53 -6.99 -5.11
CA GLY A 77 8.11 -6.78 -5.33
C GLY A 77 7.20 -7.36 -4.25
N ARG A 78 7.66 -8.33 -3.45
CA ARG A 78 6.88 -8.86 -2.31
C ARG A 78 7.01 -7.91 -1.12
N ALA A 79 8.23 -7.48 -0.80
CA ALA A 79 8.49 -6.54 0.28
C ALA A 79 7.80 -5.19 0.05
N ARG A 80 7.83 -4.69 -1.19
CA ARG A 80 7.06 -3.50 -1.58
C ARG A 80 5.57 -3.67 -1.33
N PHE A 81 5.01 -4.86 -1.61
CA PHE A 81 3.60 -5.16 -1.33
C PHE A 81 3.31 -5.20 0.17
N THR A 82 4.19 -5.81 0.98
CA THR A 82 4.06 -5.80 2.44
C THR A 82 4.03 -4.38 3.00
N MET A 83 4.92 -3.48 2.55
CA MET A 83 4.88 -2.07 2.97
C MET A 83 3.58 -1.38 2.55
N ALA A 84 3.13 -1.60 1.32
CA ALA A 84 1.86 -1.04 0.84
C ALA A 84 0.65 -1.57 1.62
N HIS A 85 0.71 -2.80 2.11
CA HIS A 85 -0.31 -3.40 2.96
C HIS A 85 -0.38 -2.70 4.32
N GLU A 86 0.76 -2.51 5.00
CA GLU A 86 0.78 -1.80 6.29
C GLU A 86 0.35 -0.32 6.16
N ILE A 87 0.73 0.33 5.06
CA ILE A 87 0.21 1.66 4.70
C ILE A 87 -1.31 1.62 4.53
N GLY A 88 -1.85 0.56 3.92
CA GLY A 88 -3.29 0.34 3.82
C GLY A 88 -3.94 0.28 5.20
N HIS A 89 -3.39 -0.51 6.13
CA HIS A 89 -3.87 -0.55 7.50
C HIS A 89 -3.85 0.84 8.15
N PHE A 90 -2.76 1.58 7.98
CA PHE A 90 -2.62 2.92 8.53
C PHE A 90 -3.66 3.89 7.94
N MET A 91 -3.78 3.92 6.62
CA MET A 91 -4.60 4.88 5.88
C MET A 91 -6.11 4.61 5.96
N LEU A 92 -6.51 3.36 6.22
CA LEU A 92 -7.91 2.96 6.24
C LEU A 92 -8.46 2.76 7.65
N HIS A 93 -7.60 2.51 8.64
CA HIS A 93 -8.04 2.06 9.98
C HIS A 93 -7.51 2.92 11.14
N THR A 94 -6.71 3.96 10.88
CA THR A 94 -6.33 4.94 11.91
C THR A 94 -7.37 6.05 11.99
N PRO A 95 -7.79 6.50 13.20
CA PRO A 95 -8.81 7.54 13.37
C PRO A 95 -8.54 8.83 12.58
N ASP A 96 -7.27 9.19 12.41
CA ASP A 96 -6.83 10.45 11.78
C ASP A 96 -6.51 10.31 10.28
N ALA A 97 -6.57 9.10 9.70
CA ALA A 97 -6.11 8.81 8.33
C ALA A 97 -6.93 9.48 7.20
N ILE A 98 -7.97 10.24 7.55
CA ILE A 98 -8.91 10.90 6.65
C ILE A 98 -8.25 12.11 5.92
N VAL A 99 -7.09 12.58 6.39
CA VAL A 99 -6.50 13.87 5.98
C VAL A 99 -6.01 13.87 4.52
N LEU A 100 -5.33 12.82 4.05
CA LEU A 100 -4.59 12.90 2.77
C LEU A 100 -5.46 12.97 1.50
N CYS A 101 -6.71 12.50 1.58
CA CYS A 101 -7.62 12.40 0.44
C CYS A 101 -8.97 13.08 0.66
N ARG A 102 -9.15 13.83 1.76
CA ARG A 102 -10.42 14.44 2.21
C ARG A 102 -11.62 13.63 1.74
N MET A 103 -11.95 12.55 2.46
CA MET A 103 -13.21 11.85 2.18
C MET A 103 -14.33 12.90 2.25
N GLU A 104 -15.10 13.06 1.17
CA GLU A 104 -16.27 13.94 1.16
C GLU A 104 -17.17 13.55 2.33
N ALA A 105 -17.78 14.54 2.99
CA ALA A 105 -18.67 14.30 4.12
C ALA A 105 -19.77 13.30 3.71
N GLY A 106 -19.67 12.06 4.20
CA GLY A 106 -20.59 10.97 3.88
C GLY A 106 -19.96 9.73 3.22
N GLN A 107 -18.73 9.80 2.69
CA GLN A 107 -17.99 8.60 2.29
C GLN A 107 -17.38 7.94 3.54
N LYS A 108 -18.10 6.98 4.11
CA LYS A 108 -17.51 6.04 5.07
C LYS A 108 -17.18 4.77 4.32
N LEU A 109 -15.90 4.35 4.34
CA LEU A 109 -15.58 2.95 4.05
C LEU A 109 -16.41 2.11 5.00
N LYS A 110 -17.18 1.17 4.46
CA LYS A 110 -18.11 0.36 5.26
C LYS A 110 -17.30 -0.39 6.33
N PRO A 111 -17.56 -0.17 7.64
CA PRO A 111 -16.80 -0.80 8.73
C PRO A 111 -16.97 -2.33 8.86
N TYR A 112 -17.78 -2.95 8.00
CA TYR A 112 -18.20 -4.35 8.11
C TYR A 112 -17.33 -5.31 7.26
N GLU A 113 -16.29 -4.81 6.59
CA GLU A 113 -15.39 -5.62 5.77
C GLU A 113 -14.12 -5.98 6.55
N ASP A 114 -13.53 -7.12 6.20
CA ASP A 114 -12.29 -7.64 6.78
C ASP A 114 -11.12 -6.65 6.56
N PRO A 115 -10.52 -6.08 7.63
CA PRO A 115 -9.41 -5.12 7.52
C PRO A 115 -8.24 -5.65 6.69
N GLU A 116 -7.94 -6.95 6.78
CA GLU A 116 -6.87 -7.58 6.00
C GLU A 116 -7.20 -7.60 4.51
N TRP A 117 -8.45 -7.86 4.16
CA TRP A 117 -8.89 -7.80 2.77
C TRP A 117 -8.85 -6.36 2.24
N GLN A 118 -9.20 -5.37 3.06
CA GLN A 118 -9.16 -3.96 2.69
C GLN A 118 -7.73 -3.49 2.47
N ALA A 119 -6.80 -3.78 3.39
CA ALA A 119 -5.38 -3.50 3.27
C ALA A 119 -4.74 -4.16 2.04
N ASN A 120 -5.05 -5.45 1.79
CA ASN A 120 -4.59 -6.15 0.59
C ASN A 120 -5.15 -5.54 -0.71
N THR A 121 -6.43 -5.16 -0.71
CA THR A 121 -7.05 -4.51 -1.87
C THR A 121 -6.43 -3.15 -2.13
N PHE A 122 -6.16 -2.38 -1.08
CA PHE A 122 -5.48 -1.09 -1.18
C PHE A 122 -4.05 -1.25 -1.71
N ALA A 123 -3.26 -2.17 -1.15
CA ALA A 123 -1.90 -2.44 -1.62
C ALA A 123 -1.87 -2.83 -3.10
N SER A 124 -2.82 -3.68 -3.52
CA SER A 124 -2.97 -4.07 -4.92
C SER A 124 -3.32 -2.89 -5.82
N GLU A 125 -4.30 -2.06 -5.48
CA GLU A 125 -4.70 -0.92 -6.32
C GLU A 125 -3.70 0.24 -6.27
N LEU A 126 -2.93 0.36 -5.19
CA LEU A 126 -1.85 1.33 -5.09
C LEU A 126 -0.67 0.93 -5.96
N LEU A 127 -0.22 -0.33 -5.90
CA LEU A 127 0.96 -0.79 -6.64
C LEU A 127 0.65 -1.24 -8.07
N MET A 128 -0.54 -1.74 -8.34
CA MET A 128 -0.99 -2.27 -9.64
C MET A 128 -2.43 -1.79 -9.90
N PRO A 129 -2.65 -0.49 -10.16
CA PRO A 129 -4.00 0.02 -10.37
C PRO A 129 -4.68 -0.71 -11.52
N SER A 130 -5.88 -1.24 -11.27
CA SER A 130 -6.62 -2.08 -12.22
C SER A 130 -6.78 -1.44 -13.61
N TYR A 131 -7.05 -0.13 -13.65
CA TYR A 131 -7.17 0.64 -14.90
C TYR A 131 -5.86 0.81 -15.69
N LEU A 132 -4.70 0.65 -15.05
CA LEU A 132 -3.40 0.67 -15.74
C LEU A 132 -2.98 -0.72 -16.22
N ILE A 133 -3.27 -1.76 -15.42
CA ILE A 133 -2.85 -3.13 -15.74
C ILE A 133 -3.81 -3.88 -16.67
N ALA A 134 -4.99 -3.32 -16.94
CA ALA A 134 -5.99 -3.92 -17.82
C ALA A 134 -5.41 -4.18 -19.22
N GLY A 135 -5.46 -5.45 -19.66
CA GLY A 135 -4.94 -5.87 -20.96
C GLY A 135 -3.42 -6.07 -21.03
N MET A 136 -2.67 -5.81 -19.96
CA MET A 136 -1.23 -6.06 -19.90
C MET A 136 -0.93 -7.55 -19.68
N THR A 137 0.28 -7.98 -20.08
CA THR A 137 0.75 -9.31 -19.72
C THR A 137 1.26 -9.34 -18.28
N LYS A 138 1.25 -10.52 -17.65
CA LYS A 138 1.88 -10.74 -16.34
C LYS A 138 3.32 -10.21 -16.29
N ARG A 139 4.10 -10.43 -17.36
CA ARG A 139 5.50 -10.01 -17.44
C ARG A 139 5.62 -8.49 -17.41
N ASP A 140 4.80 -7.80 -18.18
CA ASP A 140 4.83 -6.33 -18.25
C ASP A 140 4.42 -5.73 -16.91
N VAL A 141 3.39 -6.28 -16.26
CA VAL A 141 2.99 -5.85 -14.90
C VAL A 141 4.14 -6.01 -13.90
N MET A 142 4.84 -7.16 -13.90
CA MET A 142 5.99 -7.37 -13.00
C MET A 142 7.10 -6.35 -13.24
N LEU A 143 7.48 -6.12 -14.50
CA LEU A 143 8.61 -5.28 -14.87
C LEU A 143 8.31 -3.79 -14.67
N GLU A 144 7.14 -3.32 -15.09
CA GLU A 144 6.79 -1.90 -15.08
C GLU A 144 6.31 -1.41 -13.71
N PHE A 145 5.60 -2.26 -12.95
CA PHE A 145 5.06 -1.89 -11.64
C PHE A 145 5.97 -2.34 -10.49
N GLY A 146 7.02 -3.14 -10.78
CA GLY A 146 8.03 -3.60 -9.83
C GLY A 146 7.51 -4.62 -8.81
N VAL A 147 6.54 -5.44 -9.18
CA VAL A 147 5.83 -6.35 -8.27
C VAL A 147 6.21 -7.81 -8.49
N SER A 148 5.95 -8.65 -7.49
CA SER A 148 6.18 -10.09 -7.60
C SER A 148 5.25 -10.74 -8.65
N GLU A 149 5.67 -11.87 -9.20
CA GLU A 149 4.85 -12.65 -10.14
C GLU A 149 3.49 -13.03 -9.55
N LYS A 150 3.49 -13.47 -8.28
CA LYS A 150 2.27 -13.86 -7.57
C LYS A 150 1.30 -12.67 -7.46
N ALA A 151 1.81 -11.49 -7.09
CA ALA A 151 0.99 -10.29 -6.98
C ALA A 151 0.39 -9.88 -8.33
N ALA A 152 1.21 -9.88 -9.39
CA ALA A 152 0.75 -9.57 -10.75
C ALA A 152 -0.36 -10.51 -11.24
N LEU A 153 -0.21 -11.82 -11.01
CA LEU A 153 -1.22 -12.82 -11.39
C LEU A 153 -2.56 -12.60 -10.67
N VAL A 154 -2.51 -12.33 -9.36
CA VAL A 154 -3.72 -12.09 -8.57
C VAL A 154 -4.42 -10.81 -9.02
N ALA A 155 -3.67 -9.72 -9.24
CA ALA A 155 -4.21 -8.44 -9.68
C ALA A 155 -4.86 -8.54 -11.07
N LEU A 156 -4.20 -9.17 -12.05
CA LEU A 156 -4.75 -9.39 -13.39
C LEU A 156 -6.01 -10.26 -13.37
N LYS A 157 -6.04 -11.32 -12.54
CA LYS A 157 -7.23 -12.17 -12.37
C LYS A 157 -8.41 -11.41 -11.76
N LYS A 158 -8.13 -10.47 -10.84
CA LYS A 158 -9.17 -9.60 -10.25
C LYS A 158 -9.69 -8.60 -11.27
N CYS A 159 -8.80 -7.98 -12.05
CA CYS A 159 -9.16 -7.05 -13.12
C CYS A 159 -10.04 -7.69 -14.20
N ALA A 160 -9.80 -8.95 -14.57
CA ALA A 160 -10.60 -9.67 -15.58
C ALA A 160 -12.01 -10.05 -15.11
N LYS A 161 -12.32 -9.90 -13.82
CA LYS A 161 -13.62 -10.22 -13.21
C LYS A 161 -14.44 -8.99 -12.84
N ALA A 162 -13.86 -7.79 -12.96
CA ALA A 162 -14.47 -6.51 -12.65
C ALA A 162 -15.12 -5.93 -13.91
#